data_AF-A0A517WJL0-F1
#
_entry.id   AF-A0A517WJL0-F1
#
_cell.length_a   1.000
_cell.length_b   1.000
_cell.length_c   1.000
_cell.angle_alpha   90.00
_cell.angle_beta   90.00
_cell.angle_gamma   90.00
#
_symmetry.space_group_name_H-M   'P 1'
#
loop_
_entity.id
_entity.type
_entity.pdbx_description
1 polymer ?
#
loop_
_entity_poly.entity_id
_entity_poly.type
_entity_poly.pdbx_seq_one_letter_code
_entity_poly.pdbx_strand_id
1 'polypeptide(L)' 'MNKRRKRHNPEQIVRKLRDADAMLNAGKDLASVLQILEVSE' A
#
# COMPACT_ATOMS: atom_id res chain seq x y z
N MET A 1 -23.29 -7.10 -9.13
CA MET A 1 -22.77 -5.91 -8.43
C MET A 1 -21.32 -5.68 -8.86
N ASN A 2 -21.08 -4.89 -9.92
CA ASN A 2 -19.73 -4.54 -10.33
C ASN A 2 -19.14 -3.56 -9.30
N LYS A 3 -18.36 -4.07 -8.35
CA LYS A 3 -17.56 -3.24 -7.43
C LYS A 3 -16.64 -2.39 -8.31
N ARG A 4 -17.03 -1.15 -8.63
CA ARG A 4 -16.19 -0.17 -9.31
C ARG A 4 -14.92 -0.03 -8.47
N ARG A 5 -13.86 -0.74 -8.85
CA ARG A 5 -12.54 -0.58 -8.23
C ARG A 5 -12.18 0.89 -8.47
N LYS A 6 -12.18 1.72 -7.42
CA LYS A 6 -11.63 3.07 -7.49
C LYS A 6 -10.19 2.90 -7.95
N ARG A 7 -9.90 3.25 -9.21
CA ARG A 7 -8.53 3.24 -9.69
C ARG A 7 -7.76 4.25 -8.86
N HIS A 8 -6.68 3.80 -8.23
CA HIS A 8 -5.76 4.74 -7.60
C HIS A 8 -5.14 5.59 -8.69
N ASN A 9 -5.09 6.90 -8.45
CA ASN A 9 -4.31 7.78 -9.30
C ASN A 9 -2.82 7.40 -9.16
N PRO A 10 -2.02 7.55 -10.22
CA PRO A 10 -0.60 7.19 -10.20
C PRO A 10 0.15 7.84 -9.02
N GLU A 11 -0.18 9.09 -8.68
CA GLU A 11 0.38 9.78 -7.52
C GLU A 11 0.06 9.08 -6.18
N GLN A 12 -1.15 8.52 -6.04
CA GLN A 12 -1.54 7.76 -4.86
C GLN A 12 -0.76 6.45 -4.75
N ILE A 13 -0.49 5.80 -5.89
CA ILE A 13 0.32 4.58 -5.93
C ILE A 13 1.75 4.88 -5.52
N VAL A 14 2.37 5.90 -6.12
CA VAL A 14 3.75 6.30 -5.80
C VAL A 14 3.90 6.69 -4.33
N ARG A 15 2.92 7.40 -3.77
CA ARG A 15 2.94 7.77 -2.35
C ARG A 15 2.84 6.55 -1.44
N LYS A 16 1.93 5.61 -1.71
CA LYS A 16 1.80 4.35 -0.96
C LYS A 16 3.08 3.51 -1.03
N LEU A 17 3.70 3.41 -2.21
CA LEU A 17 4.96 2.67 -2.39
C LEU A 17 6.12 3.30 -1.61
N ARG A 18 6.23 4.63 -1.59
CA ARG A 18 7.25 5.33 -0.80
C ARG A 18 7.05 5.16 0.70
N ASP A 19 5.80 5.21 1.15
CA ASP A 19 5.45 5.01 2.56
C ASP A 19 5.78 3.58 3.01
N ALA A 20 5.46 2.59 2.16
CA ALA A 20 5.83 1.20 2.35
C ALA A 20 7.34 0.99 2.41
N ASP A 21 8.09 1.58 1.47
CA ASP A 21 9.55 1.51 1.43
C ASP A 21 10.20 2.14 2.67
N ALA A 22 9.69 3.29 3.13
CA ALA A 22 10.16 3.93 4.35
C ALA A 22 9.87 3.07 5.60
N MET A 23 8.70 2.41 5.67
CA MET A 23 8.37 1.51 6.78
C MET A 23 9.25 0.25 6.78
N LEU A 24 9.51 -0.35 5.61
CA LEU A 24 10.41 -1.49 5.48
C LEU A 24 11.85 -1.11 5.85
N ASN A 25 12.34 0.04 5.37
CA ASN A 25 13.67 0.56 5.74
C ASN A 25 13.77 0.93 7.23
N ALA A 26 12.67 1.31 7.87
CA ALA A 26 12.60 1.51 9.32
C ALA A 26 12.57 0.19 10.12
N GLY A 27 12.66 -0.97 9.44
CA GLY A 27 12.67 -2.29 10.07
C GLY A 27 11.28 -2.82 10.44
N LYS A 28 10.20 -2.24 9.89
CA LYS A 28 8.87 -2.84 10.05
C LYS A 28 8.74 -4.09 9.20
N ASP A 29 7.98 -5.05 9.73
CA ASP A 29 7.69 -6.30 9.05
C ASP A 29 6.76 -6.10 7.84
N LEU A 30 6.96 -6.90 6.79
CA LEU A 30 6.19 -6.85 5.55
C LEU A 30 4.69 -7.07 5.79
N ALA A 31 4.30 -7.94 6.72
CA ALA A 31 2.90 -8.17 7.05
C ALA A 31 2.25 -6.93 7.66
N SER A 32 2.99 -6.16 8.46
CA SER A 32 2.50 -4.87 9.00
C SER A 32 2.28 -3.85 7.89
N VAL A 33 3.18 -3.80 6.89
CA VAL A 33 3.05 -2.90 5.74
C VAL A 33 1.85 -3.28 4.87
N LEU A 34 1.65 -4.57 4.59
CA LEU A 34 0.51 -5.08 3.83
C LEU A 34 -0.83 -4.79 4.53
N GLN A 35 -0.88 -4.96 5.85
CA GLN A 35 -2.04 -4.62 6.66
C GLN A 35 -2.39 -3.13 6.58
N ILE A 36 -1.40 -2.24 6.70
CA ILE A 36 -1.59 -0.78 6.60
C ILE A 36 -2.08 -0.38 5.21
N LEU A 37 -1.59 -1.05 4.17
CA LEU A 37 -2.01 -0.80 2.79
C LEU A 37 -3.39 -1.37 2.47
N GLU A 38 -3.99 -2.14 3.39
CA GLU A 38 -5.24 -2.90 3.20
C GLU A 38 -5.18 -3.79 1.94
N VAL A 39 -4.00 -4.37 1.69
CA VAL A 39 -3.77 -5.28 0.56
C VAL A 39 -3.70 -6.69 1.11
N SER A 40 -4.60 -7.56 0.64
CA SER A 40 -4.46 -9.00 0.84
C SER A 40 -3.40 -9.55 -0.12
N GLU A 41 -2.52 -10.40 0.40
CA GLU A 41 -1.55 -11.20 -0.38
C GLU A 41 -2.24 -12.07 -1.43
#